data_AF-A0A967LN97-F1
#
_entry.id   AF-A0A967LN97-F1
#
_cell.length_a   1.000
_cell.length_b   1.000
_cell.length_c   1.000
_cell.angle_alpha   90.00
_cell.angle_beta   90.00
_cell.angle_gamma   90.00
#
_symmetry.space_group_name_H-M   'P 1'
#
loop_
_entity.id
_entity.type
_entity.pdbx_description
1 polymer ?
#
loop_
_entity_poly.entity_id
_entity_poly.type
_entity_poly.pdbx_seq_one_letter_code
_entity_poly.pdbx_strand_id
1 'polypeptide(L)'
;GARELGFEDVGAMWRANYDMEPDAFAAELDRLYGQVRPLYTALHCHVRAELAEEYGEDVVPAGEPIPAHLLGNMWAQTWGNVYDL
;
A
#
# COMPACT_ATOMS: atom_id res chain seq x y z
N GLY A 1 -14.74 15.43 -21.46
CA GLY A 1 -14.04 14.58 -20.46
C GLY A 1 -13.43 13.34 -21.11
N ALA A 2 -12.91 12.36 -20.35
CA ALA A 2 -12.15 11.21 -20.88
C ALA A 2 -12.84 10.47 -22.05
N ARG A 3 -14.17 10.32 -21.99
CA ARG A 3 -14.98 9.71 -23.06
C ARG A 3 -15.02 10.50 -24.37
N GLU A 4 -14.97 11.84 -24.30
CA GLU A 4 -14.86 12.70 -25.50
C GLU A 4 -13.48 12.58 -26.16
N LEU A 5 -12.47 12.13 -25.40
CA LEU A 5 -11.13 11.84 -25.89
C LEU A 5 -10.97 10.38 -26.37
N GLY A 6 -12.06 9.60 -26.39
CA GLY A 6 -12.06 8.21 -26.86
C GLY A 6 -11.68 7.15 -25.81
N PHE A 7 -11.53 7.52 -24.54
CA PHE A 7 -11.25 6.57 -23.46
C PHE A 7 -12.53 6.08 -22.77
N GLU A 8 -12.48 4.86 -22.23
CA GLU A 8 -13.61 4.27 -21.48
C GLU A 8 -13.92 5.07 -20.19
N ASP A 9 -12.87 5.41 -19.44
CA ASP A 9 -12.91 6.20 -18.21
C ASP A 9 -11.61 6.98 -17.97
N VAL A 10 -11.57 7.75 -16.86
CA VAL A 10 -10.40 8.55 -16.48
C VAL A 10 -9.19 7.68 -16.09
N GLY A 11 -9.42 6.48 -15.55
CA GLY A 11 -8.35 5.55 -15.19
C GLY A 11 -7.67 4.96 -16.42
N ALA A 12 -8.43 4.58 -17.44
CA ALA A 12 -7.91 4.14 -18.74
C ALA A 12 -7.09 5.25 -19.40
N MET A 13 -7.58 6.49 -19.37
CA MET A 13 -6.85 7.66 -19.85
C MET A 13 -5.51 7.86 -19.12
N TRP A 14 -5.44 7.63 -17.80
CA TRP A 14 -4.19 7.75 -17.04
C TRP A 14 -3.20 6.62 -17.36
N ARG A 15 -3.69 5.37 -17.49
CA ARG A 15 -2.85 4.21 -17.82
C ARG A 15 -2.31 4.25 -19.25
N ALA A 16 -3.00 4.91 -20.18
CA ALA A 16 -2.54 5.08 -21.55
C ALA A 16 -1.21 5.84 -21.68
N ASN A 17 -0.76 6.55 -20.63
CA ASN A 17 0.54 7.23 -20.62
C ASN A 17 1.75 6.28 -20.50
N TYR A 18 1.53 4.98 -20.32
CA TYR A 18 2.61 4.01 -20.08
C TYR A 18 3.02 3.21 -21.32
N ASP A 19 2.62 3.63 -22.53
CA ASP A 19 2.89 2.92 -23.81
C ASP A 19 2.51 1.42 -23.76
N MET A 20 1.43 1.11 -23.05
CA MET A 20 0.89 -0.23 -22.85
C MET A 20 -0.64 -0.19 -22.89
N GLU A 21 -1.25 -1.31 -23.28
CA GLU A 21 -2.70 -1.47 -23.12
C GLU A 21 -3.08 -1.37 -21.63
N PRO A 22 -4.20 -0.70 -21.27
CA PRO A 22 -4.58 -0.47 -19.87
C PRO A 22 -4.66 -1.73 -19.01
N ASP A 23 -5.09 -2.86 -19.59
CA ASP A 23 -5.18 -4.14 -18.90
C ASP A 23 -3.80 -4.78 -18.68
N ALA A 24 -2.87 -4.60 -19.63
CA ALA A 24 -1.49 -5.08 -19.49
C ALA A 24 -0.76 -4.33 -18.37
N PHE A 25 -1.04 -3.03 -18.18
CA PHE A 25 -0.51 -2.25 -17.07
C PHE A 25 -0.96 -2.81 -15.71
N ALA A 26 -2.25 -3.12 -15.56
CA ALA A 26 -2.78 -3.67 -14.31
C ALA A 26 -2.15 -5.05 -13.98
N ALA A 27 -2.04 -5.93 -14.98
CA ALA A 27 -1.40 -7.24 -14.81
C ALA A 27 0.09 -7.12 -14.42
N GLU A 28 0.81 -6.16 -14.99
CA GLU A 28 2.22 -5.91 -14.65
C GLU A 28 2.38 -5.35 -13.23
N LEU A 29 1.49 -4.45 -12.81
CA LEU A 29 1.47 -3.93 -11.45
C LEU A 29 1.24 -5.06 -10.43
N ASP A 30 0.27 -5.94 -10.68
CA ASP A 30 0.01 -7.10 -9.81
C ASP A 30 1.21 -8.06 -9.75
N ARG A 31 1.88 -8.29 -10.88
CA ARG A 31 3.10 -9.10 -10.95
C ARG A 31 4.20 -8.51 -10.07
N LEU A 32 4.44 -7.19 -10.17
CA LEU A 32 5.44 -6.48 -9.39
C LEU A 32 5.08 -6.45 -7.89
N TYR A 33 3.81 -6.18 -7.56
CA TYR A 33 3.34 -6.26 -6.18
C TYR A 33 3.56 -7.65 -5.59
N GLY A 34 3.29 -8.71 -6.36
CA GLY A 34 3.57 -10.09 -5.97
C GLY A 34 5.03 -10.34 -5.58
N GLN A 35 5.98 -9.67 -6.23
CA GLN A 35 7.41 -9.75 -5.88
C GLN A 35 7.75 -9.01 -4.58
N VAL A 36 7.09 -7.88 -4.31
CA VAL A 36 7.33 -7.06 -3.11
C VAL A 36 6.58 -7.59 -1.88
N ARG A 37 5.43 -8.26 -2.09
CA ARG A 37 4.51 -8.70 -1.04
C ARG A 37 5.17 -9.51 0.08
N PRO A 38 6.10 -10.47 -0.17
CA PRO A 38 6.76 -11.19 0.91
C PRO A 38 7.55 -10.27 1.86
N LEU A 39 8.29 -9.31 1.29
CA LEU A 39 9.03 -8.30 2.06
C LEU A 39 8.07 -7.40 2.84
N TYR A 40 7.02 -6.90 2.19
CA TYR A 40 6.01 -6.05 2.86
C TYR A 40 5.34 -6.80 4.01
N THR A 41 4.98 -8.07 3.83
CA THR A 41 4.37 -8.90 4.88
C THR A 41 5.31 -9.06 6.07
N ALA A 42 6.59 -9.34 5.84
CA ALA A 42 7.58 -9.46 6.90
C ALA A 42 7.75 -8.14 7.67
N LEU A 43 7.88 -7.02 6.96
CA LEU A 43 7.98 -5.69 7.55
C LEU A 43 6.72 -5.33 8.35
N HIS A 44 5.53 -5.55 7.79
CA HIS A 44 4.26 -5.31 8.47
C HIS A 44 4.13 -6.15 9.75
N CYS A 45 4.53 -7.43 9.72
CA CYS A 45 4.50 -8.27 10.91
C CYS A 45 5.46 -7.76 12.00
N HIS A 46 6.69 -7.38 11.63
CA HIS A 46 7.67 -6.83 12.56
C HIS A 46 7.19 -5.51 13.17
N VAL A 47 6.79 -4.54 12.34
CA VAL A 47 6.32 -3.23 12.82
C VAL A 47 5.08 -3.37 13.71
N ARG A 48 4.15 -4.30 13.41
CA ARG A 48 3.02 -4.59 14.30
C ARG A 48 3.49 -5.08 15.67
N ALA A 49 4.53 -5.90 15.72
CA ALA A 49 5.07 -6.40 16.98
C ALA A 49 5.68 -5.27 17.81
N GLU A 50 6.56 -4.44 17.23
CA GLU A 50 7.15 -3.28 17.94
C GLU A 50 6.06 -2.31 18.44
N LEU A 51 5.04 -2.03 17.62
CA LEU A 51 3.92 -1.19 18.02
C LEU A 51 3.08 -1.81 19.15
N ALA A 52 2.92 -3.12 19.17
CA ALA A 52 2.22 -3.82 20.26
C ALA A 52 3.06 -3.84 21.55
N GLU A 53 4.39 -3.86 21.45
CA GLU A 53 5.30 -3.73 22.60
C GLU A 53 5.18 -2.32 23.23
N GLU A 54 5.11 -1.27 22.42
CA GLU A 54 4.98 0.12 22.90
C GLU A 54 3.56 0.46 23.38
N TYR A 55 2.53 0.11 22.62
CA TYR A 55 1.15 0.55 22.87
C TYR A 55 0.24 -0.52 23.51
N GLY A 56 0.69 -1.77 23.59
CA GLY A 56 -0.07 -2.91 24.11
C GLY A 56 -0.97 -3.59 23.08
N GLU A 57 -1.25 -4.88 23.31
CA GLU A 57 -2.07 -5.71 22.40
C GLU A 57 -3.55 -5.29 22.34
N ASP A 58 -4.05 -4.56 23.35
CA ASP A 58 -5.40 -3.98 23.32
C ASP A 58 -5.54 -2.88 22.24
N VAL A 59 -4.42 -2.21 21.91
CA VAL A 59 -4.36 -1.15 20.90
C VAL A 59 -3.92 -1.70 19.55
N VAL A 60 -2.99 -2.67 19.55
CA VAL A 60 -2.44 -3.30 18.35
C VAL A 60 -2.59 -4.82 18.45
N PRO A 61 -3.77 -5.39 18.11
CA PRO A 61 -4.02 -6.81 18.29
C PRO A 61 -3.19 -7.68 17.35
N ALA A 62 -2.76 -8.84 17.86
CA ALA A 62 -2.05 -9.83 17.07
C ALA A 62 -2.93 -10.37 15.93
N GLY A 63 -2.36 -10.48 14.72
CA GLY A 63 -3.07 -11.02 13.56
C GLY A 63 -4.06 -10.05 12.89
N GLU A 64 -4.29 -8.87 13.47
CA GLU A 64 -5.14 -7.84 12.90
C GLU A 64 -4.34 -6.80 12.09
N PRO A 65 -5.02 -5.97 11.26
CA PRO A 65 -4.41 -4.81 10.62
C PRO A 65 -3.90 -3.78 11.65
N ILE A 66 -2.79 -3.11 11.32
CA ILE A 66 -2.25 -2.04 12.17
C ILE A 66 -3.19 -0.82 12.12
N PRO A 67 -3.54 -0.19 13.26
CA PRO A 67 -4.27 1.07 13.26
C PRO A 67 -3.52 2.19 12.50
N ALA A 68 -4.16 2.80 11.50
CA ALA A 68 -3.49 3.72 10.57
C ALA A 68 -2.88 4.98 11.22
N HIS A 69 -3.39 5.41 12.36
CA HIS A 69 -2.93 6.61 13.07
C HIS A 69 -1.63 6.40 13.86
N LEU A 70 -1.10 5.18 13.92
CA LEU A 70 0.11 4.83 14.69
C LEU A 70 1.39 4.78 13.85
N LEU A 71 1.30 5.00 12.54
CA LEU A 71 2.42 4.78 11.60
C LEU A 71 3.24 6.06 11.32
N GLY A 72 3.23 6.99 12.29
CA GLY A 72 4.05 8.20 12.30
C GLY A 72 3.73 9.22 11.20
N ASN A 73 2.69 9.02 10.39
CA ASN A 73 2.22 9.96 9.38
C ASN A 73 0.70 9.87 9.21
N MET A 74 0.07 10.98 8.81
CA MET A 74 -1.39 11.12 8.76
C MET A 74 -2.10 10.06 7.88
N TRP A 75 -1.41 9.51 6.88
CA TRP A 75 -1.99 8.61 5.89
C TRP A 75 -1.40 7.20 5.91
N ALA A 76 -0.56 6.87 6.89
CA ALA A 76 0.15 5.60 6.95
C ALA A 76 0.97 5.24 5.68
N GLN A 77 1.28 6.22 4.80
CA GLN A 77 1.92 5.94 3.50
C GLN A 77 3.43 5.67 3.62
N THR A 78 4.07 6.12 4.70
CA THR A 78 5.52 5.95 4.96
C THR A 78 5.79 5.82 6.46
N TRP A 79 6.51 4.78 6.88
CA TRP A 79 6.65 4.45 8.31
C TRP A 79 8.00 4.86 8.90
N GLY A 80 8.72 5.79 8.26
CA GLY A 80 10.05 6.21 8.73
C GLY A 80 10.04 6.92 10.09
N ASN A 81 8.92 7.53 10.48
CA ASN A 81 8.80 8.27 11.74
C ASN A 81 8.59 7.38 12.97
N VAL A 82 8.46 6.06 12.78
CA VAL A 82 8.38 5.06 13.86
C VAL A 82 9.65 4.22 13.95
N TYR A 83 10.76 4.71 13.38
CA TYR A 83 12.04 4.00 13.37
C TYR A 83 12.67 3.81 14.76
N ASP A 84 12.40 4.74 15.68
CA ASP A 84 12.95 4.72 17.05
C ASP A 84 12.14 3.85 18.03
N LEU A 85 10.99 3.30 17.57
CA LEU A 85 10.17 2.37 18.37
C LEU A 85 10.84 1.00 18.45
#